data_AF-A0A7X6UPP9-F1
#
_entry.id   AF-A0A7X6UPP9-F1
#
_cell.length_a   1.000
_cell.length_b   1.000
_cell.length_c   1.000
_cell.angle_alpha   90.00
_cell.angle_beta   90.00
_cell.angle_gamma   90.00
#
_symmetry.space_group_name_H-M   'P 1'
#
loop_
_entity.id
_entity.type
_entity.pdbx_description
1 polymer ?
#
loop_
_entity_poly.entity_id
_entity_poly.type
_entity_poly.pdbx_seq_one_letter_code
_entity_poly.pdbx_strand_id
1 'polypeptide(L)'
;VEPFMEAGIPTFVAKPFCYDPKEGLKFLAKAQKLGTPVTSYSHMTLRKSFVAFVKSLKAGKFGQVNAASTCGPADIKSKYGGVFFYGIHQVDMALTAFGHDVQSVSMQRSGDNAVGQLLYPSGLKVSIFLIKDYAGDFSFSLCTDKGPHSQTFENDEVPHLTGIQRFCKMFKTGKEPLSHEQIIKPIQVLEGFEKSIANAGKVTKIK
;
A
#
# COMPACT_ATOMS: atom_id res chain seq x y z
N VAL A 1 11.86 -16.59 4.71
CA VAL A 1 12.99 -15.69 5.03
C VAL A 1 13.40 -15.72 6.50
N GLU A 2 12.66 -16.42 7.38
CA GLU A 2 12.89 -16.45 8.82
C GLU A 2 14.32 -16.85 9.26
N PRO A 3 15.00 -17.84 8.64
CA PRO A 3 16.36 -18.21 9.06
C PRO A 3 17.38 -17.07 8.98
N PHE A 4 17.25 -16.16 8.01
CA PHE A 4 18.13 -14.99 7.92
C PHE A 4 17.89 -14.01 9.05
N MET A 5 16.62 -13.77 9.39
CA MET A 5 16.22 -12.89 10.47
C MET A 5 16.66 -13.45 11.84
N GLU A 6 16.58 -14.76 12.05
CA GLU A 6 17.10 -15.42 13.27
C GLU A 6 18.62 -15.34 13.40
N ALA A 7 19.34 -15.31 12.27
CA ALA A 7 20.79 -15.16 12.23
C ALA A 7 21.26 -13.70 12.36
N GLY A 8 20.37 -12.74 12.61
CA GLY A 8 20.73 -11.32 12.72
C GLY A 8 20.98 -10.65 11.37
N ILE A 9 20.61 -11.28 10.24
CA ILE A 9 20.85 -10.75 8.89
C ILE A 9 19.69 -9.82 8.50
N PRO A 10 19.95 -8.53 8.25
CA PRO A 10 18.92 -7.60 7.76
C PRO A 10 18.22 -8.14 6.52
N THR A 11 16.89 -8.10 6.50
CA THR A 11 16.09 -8.79 5.48
C THR A 11 15.14 -7.83 4.77
N PHE A 12 15.25 -7.76 3.44
CA PHE A 12 14.24 -7.16 2.58
C PHE A 12 13.31 -8.26 2.05
N VAL A 13 12.01 -8.13 2.31
CA VAL A 13 10.99 -9.05 1.79
C VAL A 13 10.26 -8.35 0.65
N ALA A 14 10.32 -8.92 -0.55
CA ALA A 14 9.59 -8.37 -1.68
C ALA A 14 8.08 -8.35 -1.42
N LYS A 15 7.37 -7.41 -2.04
CA LYS A 15 5.92 -7.29 -1.92
C LYS A 15 5.18 -8.46 -2.62
N PRO A 16 3.99 -8.88 -2.12
CA PRO A 16 3.44 -8.50 -0.81
C PRO A 16 4.27 -9.09 0.32
N PHE A 17 4.36 -8.39 1.45
CA PHE A 17 5.16 -8.82 2.61
C PHE A 17 4.79 -10.24 3.09
N CYS A 18 3.48 -10.52 3.12
CA CYS A 18 2.90 -11.83 3.42
C CYS A 18 1.46 -11.87 2.86
N TYR A 19 0.80 -13.03 2.98
CA TYR A 19 -0.62 -13.20 2.62
C TYR A 19 -1.53 -13.35 3.84
N ASP A 20 -0.98 -13.63 5.01
CA ASP A 20 -1.70 -13.69 6.29
C ASP A 20 -1.16 -12.59 7.22
N PRO A 21 -1.94 -11.53 7.51
CA PRO A 21 -1.53 -10.48 8.43
C PRO A 21 -1.11 -11.00 9.81
N LYS A 22 -1.70 -12.08 10.32
CA LYS A 22 -1.36 -12.63 11.64
C LYS A 22 0.05 -13.22 11.63
N GLU A 23 0.39 -13.97 10.60
CA GLU A 23 1.74 -14.51 10.44
C GLU A 23 2.76 -13.40 10.18
N GLY A 24 2.39 -12.38 9.40
CA GLY A 24 3.20 -11.18 9.21
C GLY A 24 3.48 -10.43 10.52
N LEU A 25 2.47 -10.24 11.37
CA LEU A 25 2.63 -9.62 12.69
C LEU A 25 3.53 -10.43 13.61
N LYS A 26 3.38 -11.77 13.64
CA LYS A 26 4.27 -12.65 14.42
C LYS A 26 5.72 -12.52 13.95
N PHE A 27 5.95 -12.51 12.63
CA PHE A 27 7.27 -12.33 12.05
C PHE A 27 7.90 -10.99 12.45
N LEU A 28 7.14 -9.90 12.31
CA LEU A 28 7.60 -8.55 12.67
C LEU A 28 7.90 -8.42 14.17
N ALA A 29 7.05 -8.96 15.03
CA ALA A 29 7.28 -9.00 16.48
C ALA A 29 8.54 -9.80 16.85
N LYS A 30 8.80 -10.91 16.16
CA LYS A 30 10.02 -11.70 16.35
C LYS A 30 11.27 -10.94 15.88
N ALA A 31 11.21 -10.30 14.72
CA ALA A 31 12.29 -9.44 14.22
C ALA A 31 12.62 -8.30 15.19
N GLN A 32 11.58 -7.65 15.75
CA GLN A 32 11.72 -6.61 16.77
C GLN A 32 12.40 -7.15 18.03
N LYS A 33 11.98 -8.31 18.54
CA LYS A 33 12.57 -8.95 19.73
C LYS A 33 14.05 -9.30 19.52
N LEU A 34 14.42 -9.72 18.32
CA LEU A 34 15.80 -10.06 17.96
C LEU A 34 16.64 -8.83 17.58
N GLY A 35 16.03 -7.65 17.43
CA GLY A 35 16.70 -6.44 16.94
C GLY A 35 17.19 -6.56 15.48
N THR A 36 16.62 -7.49 14.70
CA THR A 36 17.05 -7.73 13.32
C THR A 36 16.21 -6.89 12.36
N PRO A 37 16.82 -6.00 11.55
CA PRO A 37 16.07 -5.08 10.69
C PRO A 37 15.32 -5.81 9.57
N VAL A 38 14.05 -5.47 9.40
CA VAL A 38 13.19 -6.00 8.34
C VAL A 38 12.49 -4.87 7.62
N THR A 39 12.35 -4.98 6.30
CA THR A 39 11.48 -4.07 5.55
C THR A 39 10.84 -4.71 4.32
N SER A 40 9.74 -4.12 3.87
CA SER A 40 9.02 -4.47 2.64
C SER A 40 8.24 -3.24 2.16
N TYR A 41 8.18 -3.04 0.85
CA TYR A 41 7.41 -1.94 0.24
C TYR A 41 7.27 -2.13 -1.26
N SER A 42 6.28 -1.45 -1.83
CA SER A 42 6.19 -1.19 -3.26
C SER A 42 7.19 -0.11 -3.67
N HIS A 43 7.92 -0.32 -4.77
CA HIS A 43 8.76 0.74 -5.34
C HIS A 43 7.93 1.90 -5.94
N MET A 44 6.62 1.72 -6.17
CA MET A 44 5.74 2.78 -6.66
C MET A 44 5.69 3.98 -5.71
N THR A 45 5.78 3.73 -4.39
CA THR A 45 5.75 4.79 -3.38
C THR A 45 7.04 5.63 -3.37
N LEU A 46 8.06 5.21 -4.11
CA LEU A 46 9.37 5.86 -4.19
C LEU A 46 9.58 6.65 -5.49
N ARG A 47 8.67 6.51 -6.47
CA ARG A 47 8.73 7.28 -7.72
C ARG A 47 8.80 8.77 -7.39
N LYS A 48 9.73 9.50 -8.03
CA LYS A 48 9.95 10.93 -7.71
C LYS A 48 8.67 11.76 -7.87
N SER A 49 7.89 11.48 -8.91
CA SER A 49 6.59 12.09 -9.19
C SER A 49 5.58 11.88 -8.05
N PHE A 50 5.48 10.64 -7.53
CA PHE A 50 4.62 10.30 -6.41
C PHE A 50 5.09 10.93 -5.09
N VAL A 51 6.40 10.90 -4.81
CA VAL A 51 6.96 11.55 -3.61
C VAL A 51 6.70 13.06 -3.61
N ALA A 52 6.85 13.73 -4.76
CA ALA A 52 6.55 15.15 -4.91
C ALA A 52 5.05 15.46 -4.71
N PHE A 53 4.17 14.61 -5.23
CA PHE A 53 2.73 14.68 -5.00
C PHE A 53 2.39 14.58 -3.51
N VAL A 54 2.88 13.54 -2.81
CA VAL A 54 2.64 13.35 -1.37
C VAL A 54 3.18 14.52 -0.55
N LYS A 55 4.35 15.06 -0.90
CA LYS A 55 4.90 16.26 -0.26
C LYS A 55 3.95 17.47 -0.43
N SER A 56 3.44 17.68 -1.64
CA SER A 56 2.50 18.76 -1.94
C SER A 56 1.17 18.60 -1.19
N LEU A 57 0.67 17.36 -1.11
CA LEU A 57 -0.53 17.00 -0.36
C LEU A 57 -0.37 17.33 1.12
N LYS A 58 0.72 16.89 1.75
CA LYS A 58 1.02 17.15 3.18
C LYS A 58 1.27 18.63 3.47
N ALA A 59 1.76 19.39 2.50
CA ALA A 59 1.92 20.84 2.61
C ALA A 59 0.61 21.62 2.42
N GLY A 60 -0.53 20.96 2.23
CA GLY A 60 -1.84 21.60 2.05
C GLY A 60 -2.01 22.31 0.70
N LYS A 61 -1.16 22.01 -0.30
CA LYS A 61 -1.20 22.65 -1.62
C LYS A 61 -2.58 22.56 -2.28
N PHE A 62 -3.25 21.42 -2.10
CA PHE A 62 -4.55 21.13 -2.70
C PHE A 62 -5.75 21.55 -1.82
N GLY A 63 -5.50 22.07 -0.60
CA GLY A 63 -6.57 22.33 0.38
C GLY A 63 -7.02 21.07 1.12
N GLN A 64 -8.18 21.12 1.77
CA GLN A 64 -8.76 19.98 2.49
C GLN A 64 -9.27 18.94 1.50
N VAL A 65 -8.73 17.71 1.58
CA VAL A 65 -9.23 16.57 0.78
C VAL A 65 -10.42 15.95 1.48
N ASN A 66 -11.60 16.04 0.85
CA ASN A 66 -12.85 15.48 1.37
C ASN A 66 -13.07 14.03 0.92
N ALA A 67 -12.62 13.70 -0.29
CA ALA A 67 -12.63 12.35 -0.85
C ALA A 67 -11.50 12.21 -1.88
N ALA A 68 -11.11 10.96 -2.16
CA ALA A 68 -10.19 10.66 -3.24
C ALA A 68 -10.58 9.38 -3.96
N SER A 69 -10.07 9.22 -5.17
CA SER A 69 -10.09 7.96 -5.89
C SER A 69 -8.72 7.66 -6.48
N THR A 70 -8.39 6.38 -6.60
CA THR A 70 -7.20 5.89 -7.28
C THR A 70 -7.63 4.87 -8.33
N CYS A 71 -6.95 4.83 -9.47
CA CYS A 71 -7.15 3.81 -10.51
C CYS A 71 -5.81 3.15 -10.83
N GLY A 72 -5.81 1.84 -11.05
CA GLY A 72 -4.61 1.10 -11.37
C GLY A 72 -4.88 -0.32 -11.86
N PRO A 73 -3.86 -0.96 -12.47
CA PRO A 73 -3.99 -2.32 -12.92
C PRO A 73 -4.06 -3.26 -11.72
N ALA A 74 -4.96 -4.25 -11.75
CA ALA A 74 -4.92 -5.39 -10.85
C ALA A 74 -5.87 -6.51 -11.33
N ASP A 75 -5.36 -7.74 -11.37
CA ASP A 75 -6.21 -8.93 -11.45
C ASP A 75 -6.53 -9.43 -10.04
N ILE A 76 -7.75 -9.13 -9.58
CA ILE A 76 -8.24 -9.54 -8.25
C ILE A 76 -8.39 -11.07 -8.11
N LYS A 77 -8.35 -11.83 -9.20
CA LYS A 77 -8.38 -13.30 -9.23
C LYS A 77 -7.03 -13.89 -9.62
N SER A 78 -5.95 -13.10 -9.54
CA SER A 78 -4.61 -13.56 -9.95
C SER A 78 -4.26 -14.90 -9.33
N LYS A 79 -3.77 -15.84 -10.15
CA LYS A 79 -3.25 -17.13 -9.66
C LYS A 79 -2.04 -17.00 -8.73
N TYR A 80 -1.43 -15.82 -8.67
CA TYR A 80 -0.26 -15.52 -7.85
C TYR A 80 -0.60 -14.91 -6.47
N GLY A 81 -1.88 -14.96 -6.07
CA GLY A 81 -2.33 -14.49 -4.74
C GLY A 81 -3.47 -13.49 -4.79
N GLY A 82 -4.36 -13.59 -5.77
CA GLY A 82 -5.55 -12.75 -5.89
C GLY A 82 -5.21 -11.26 -5.89
N VAL A 83 -5.99 -10.49 -5.13
CA VAL A 83 -5.83 -9.04 -5.00
C VAL A 83 -4.46 -8.65 -4.41
N PHE A 84 -3.83 -9.51 -3.62
CA PHE A 84 -2.54 -9.20 -2.98
C PHE A 84 -1.40 -9.07 -3.99
N PHE A 85 -1.45 -9.79 -5.11
CA PHE A 85 -0.31 -9.87 -6.02
C PHE A 85 0.06 -8.51 -6.62
N TYR A 86 -0.95 -7.79 -7.12
CA TYR A 86 -0.75 -6.50 -7.79
C TYR A 86 -1.50 -5.34 -7.12
N GLY A 87 -2.64 -5.60 -6.46
CA GLY A 87 -3.37 -4.59 -5.70
C GLY A 87 -2.56 -3.99 -4.54
N ILE A 88 -1.55 -4.72 -4.04
CA ILE A 88 -0.59 -4.21 -3.06
C ILE A 88 0.07 -2.90 -3.47
N HIS A 89 0.36 -2.70 -4.76
CA HIS A 89 0.99 -1.47 -5.24
C HIS A 89 0.10 -0.26 -5.00
N GLN A 90 -1.18 -0.38 -5.37
CA GLN A 90 -2.14 0.71 -5.28
C GLN A 90 -2.57 0.98 -3.84
N VAL A 91 -2.73 -0.08 -3.03
CA VAL A 91 -2.99 0.05 -1.58
C VAL A 91 -1.83 0.76 -0.88
N ASP A 92 -0.59 0.36 -1.16
CA ASP A 92 0.60 0.98 -0.56
C ASP A 92 0.73 2.46 -0.94
N MET A 93 0.44 2.82 -2.20
CA MET A 93 0.35 4.22 -2.64
C MET A 93 -0.77 4.98 -1.94
N ALA A 94 -1.97 4.42 -1.83
CA ALA A 94 -3.09 5.08 -1.17
C ALA A 94 -2.78 5.35 0.32
N LEU A 95 -2.24 4.36 1.04
CA LEU A 95 -1.88 4.51 2.45
C LEU A 95 -0.72 5.49 2.66
N THR A 96 0.25 5.53 1.74
CA THR A 96 1.35 6.50 1.78
C THR A 96 0.87 7.94 1.58
N ALA A 97 -0.13 8.15 0.71
CA ALA A 97 -0.68 9.47 0.44
C ALA A 97 -1.66 9.93 1.54
N PHE A 98 -2.60 9.08 1.94
CA PHE A 98 -3.75 9.47 2.75
C PHE A 98 -3.66 9.07 4.22
N GLY A 99 -2.72 8.20 4.60
CA GLY A 99 -2.53 7.75 5.98
C GLY A 99 -2.71 6.25 6.15
N HIS A 100 -2.10 5.73 7.22
CA HIS A 100 -2.15 4.31 7.61
C HIS A 100 -3.18 4.03 8.71
N ASP A 101 -3.88 5.05 9.18
CA ASP A 101 -4.92 5.02 10.21
C ASP A 101 -6.30 4.59 9.68
N VAL A 102 -6.36 4.03 8.47
CA VAL A 102 -7.57 3.42 7.92
C VAL A 102 -8.12 2.37 8.90
N GLN A 103 -9.43 2.42 9.16
CA GLN A 103 -10.07 1.57 10.18
C GLN A 103 -10.93 0.46 9.60
N SER A 104 -11.50 0.70 8.43
CA SER A 104 -12.35 -0.28 7.77
C SER A 104 -12.30 -0.12 6.26
N VAL A 105 -12.65 -1.20 5.60
CA VAL A 105 -12.64 -1.29 4.15
C VAL A 105 -13.90 -1.98 3.64
N SER A 106 -14.26 -1.74 2.40
CA SER A 106 -15.19 -2.60 1.67
C SER A 106 -14.69 -2.81 0.25
N MET A 107 -15.14 -3.87 -0.41
CA MET A 107 -14.83 -4.09 -1.82
C MET A 107 -15.99 -4.76 -2.53
N GLN A 108 -16.35 -4.21 -3.68
CA GLN A 108 -17.34 -4.79 -4.58
C GLN A 108 -16.67 -5.17 -5.89
N ARG A 109 -17.07 -6.32 -6.44
CA ARG A 109 -16.60 -6.83 -7.71
C ARG A 109 -17.64 -6.56 -8.79
N SER A 110 -17.16 -6.23 -9.99
CA SER A 110 -17.95 -6.18 -11.21
C SER A 110 -17.21 -6.95 -12.30
N GLY A 111 -17.62 -8.20 -12.52
CA GLY A 111 -16.90 -9.14 -13.37
C GLY A 111 -15.48 -9.43 -12.86
N ASP A 112 -14.50 -8.98 -13.65
CA ASP A 112 -13.06 -9.09 -13.39
C ASP A 112 -12.45 -7.84 -12.73
N ASN A 113 -13.20 -6.74 -12.67
CA ASN A 113 -12.78 -5.50 -12.02
C ASN A 113 -13.33 -5.41 -10.59
N ALA A 114 -12.76 -4.53 -9.78
CA ALA A 114 -13.29 -4.20 -8.47
C ALA A 114 -13.13 -2.72 -8.11
N VAL A 115 -13.97 -2.28 -7.19
CA VAL A 115 -13.81 -1.03 -6.46
C VAL A 115 -13.73 -1.34 -4.97
N GLY A 116 -12.62 -0.95 -4.35
CA GLY A 116 -12.42 -0.95 -2.91
C GLY A 116 -12.70 0.43 -2.32
N GLN A 117 -13.07 0.49 -1.05
CA GLN A 117 -13.17 1.72 -0.27
C GLN A 117 -12.27 1.61 0.95
N LEU A 118 -11.47 2.64 1.21
CA LEU A 118 -10.76 2.85 2.48
C LEU A 118 -11.52 3.90 3.29
N LEU A 119 -11.85 3.57 4.52
CA LEU A 119 -12.65 4.42 5.42
C LEU A 119 -11.78 4.86 6.60
N TYR A 120 -11.54 6.16 6.68
CA TYR A 120 -10.69 6.78 7.69
C TYR A 120 -11.53 7.39 8.83
N PRO A 121 -10.99 7.41 10.06
CA PRO A 121 -11.69 8.02 11.20
C PRO A 121 -11.90 9.54 11.05
N SER A 122 -11.07 10.21 10.26
CA SER A 122 -11.24 11.64 9.90
C SER A 122 -12.50 11.92 9.07
N GLY A 123 -13.17 10.88 8.56
CA GLY A 123 -14.26 11.00 7.60
C GLY A 123 -13.81 10.95 6.14
N LEU A 124 -12.49 10.99 5.87
CA LEU A 124 -11.94 10.80 4.53
C LEU A 124 -12.34 9.42 3.98
N LYS A 125 -12.77 9.39 2.72
CA LYS A 125 -13.06 8.16 1.97
C LYS A 125 -12.21 8.12 0.72
N VAL A 126 -11.54 6.98 0.51
CA VAL A 126 -10.70 6.77 -0.68
C VAL A 126 -11.21 5.55 -1.44
N SER A 127 -11.66 5.75 -2.67
CA SER A 127 -12.01 4.66 -3.58
C SER A 127 -10.78 4.14 -4.32
N ILE A 128 -10.66 2.83 -4.47
CA ILE A 128 -9.56 2.16 -5.17
C ILE A 128 -10.15 1.33 -6.30
N PHE A 129 -10.02 1.80 -7.53
CA PHE A 129 -10.41 1.09 -8.74
C PHE A 129 -9.28 0.15 -9.16
N LEU A 130 -9.56 -1.15 -9.10
CA LEU A 130 -8.68 -2.25 -9.46
C LEU A 130 -9.16 -2.84 -10.78
N ILE A 131 -8.45 -2.52 -11.86
CA ILE A 131 -8.92 -2.79 -13.23
C ILE A 131 -8.02 -3.84 -13.87
N LYS A 132 -8.61 -4.96 -14.29
CA LYS A 132 -7.90 -6.00 -15.05
C LYS A 132 -7.64 -5.52 -16.47
N ASP A 133 -6.47 -5.83 -17.01
CA ASP A 133 -6.03 -5.43 -18.36
C ASP A 133 -6.09 -3.89 -18.59
N TYR A 134 -5.90 -3.12 -17.51
CA TYR A 134 -5.86 -1.67 -17.59
C TYR A 134 -4.63 -1.19 -18.37
N ALA A 135 -4.87 -0.40 -19.42
CA ALA A 135 -3.81 0.12 -20.29
C ALA A 135 -3.01 1.29 -19.68
N GLY A 136 -3.45 1.84 -18.54
CA GLY A 136 -2.79 2.94 -17.85
C GLY A 136 -1.90 2.50 -16.68
N ASP A 137 -1.08 3.42 -16.21
CA ASP A 137 -0.40 3.32 -14.90
C ASP A 137 -1.31 3.91 -13.80
N PHE A 138 -0.83 3.97 -12.56
CA PHE A 138 -1.58 4.48 -11.42
C PHE A 138 -1.93 5.97 -11.58
N SER A 139 -3.19 6.32 -11.28
CA SER A 139 -3.67 7.70 -11.27
C SER A 139 -4.53 7.99 -10.04
N PHE A 140 -4.46 9.22 -9.55
CA PHE A 140 -5.18 9.70 -8.37
C PHE A 140 -6.06 10.88 -8.77
N SER A 141 -7.26 10.95 -8.21
CA SER A 141 -8.16 12.10 -8.28
C SER A 141 -8.61 12.50 -6.88
N LEU A 142 -8.52 13.79 -6.58
CA LEU A 142 -8.85 14.39 -5.29
C LEU A 142 -10.07 15.28 -5.44
N CYS A 143 -10.99 15.17 -4.48
CA CYS A 143 -12.09 16.12 -4.28
C CYS A 143 -11.72 17.01 -3.10
N THR A 144 -11.37 18.28 -3.37
CA THR A 144 -10.94 19.21 -2.32
C THR A 144 -11.85 20.43 -2.24
N ASP A 145 -11.70 21.19 -1.15
CA ASP A 145 -12.33 22.51 -0.97
C ASP A 145 -11.84 23.57 -1.97
N LYS A 146 -10.70 23.34 -2.64
CA LYS A 146 -10.14 24.19 -3.70
C LYS A 146 -10.47 23.69 -5.12
N GLY A 147 -11.32 22.67 -5.24
CA GLY A 147 -11.73 22.07 -6.51
C GLY A 147 -11.08 20.71 -6.80
N PRO A 148 -11.40 20.09 -7.95
CA PRO A 148 -10.87 18.78 -8.29
C PRO A 148 -9.38 18.87 -8.68
N HIS A 149 -8.62 17.83 -8.35
CA HIS A 149 -7.24 17.67 -8.80
C HIS A 149 -6.99 16.24 -9.26
N SER A 150 -6.28 16.06 -10.38
CA SER A 150 -5.91 14.74 -10.90
C SER A 150 -4.41 14.66 -11.12
N GLN A 151 -3.83 13.50 -10.82
CA GLN A 151 -2.39 13.26 -10.90
C GLN A 151 -2.12 11.87 -11.49
N THR A 152 -1.23 11.79 -12.46
CA THR A 152 -0.56 10.56 -12.93
C THR A 152 0.87 10.54 -12.43
N PHE A 153 1.51 9.36 -12.39
CA PHE A 153 2.87 9.23 -11.85
C PHE A 153 3.83 8.70 -12.92
N GLU A 154 4.74 9.57 -13.35
CA GLU A 154 5.79 9.21 -14.29
C GLU A 154 6.77 8.20 -13.69
N ASN A 155 7.31 7.34 -14.56
CA ASN A 155 8.41 6.44 -14.21
C ASN A 155 9.71 7.22 -14.06
N ASP A 156 10.52 6.83 -13.08
CA ASP A 156 11.88 7.32 -12.98
C ASP A 156 12.74 6.71 -14.10
N GLU A 157 13.76 7.45 -14.54
CA GLU A 157 14.71 7.01 -15.59
C GLU A 157 15.37 5.65 -15.28
N VAL A 158 15.69 5.41 -14.01
CA VAL A 158 16.21 4.12 -13.52
C VAL A 158 15.23 3.55 -12.49
N PRO A 159 14.24 2.75 -12.92
CA PRO A 159 13.29 2.13 -12.01
C PRO A 159 13.99 1.32 -10.92
N HIS A 160 13.40 1.28 -9.73
CA HIS A 160 13.87 0.55 -8.54
C HIS A 160 15.16 1.04 -7.88
N LEU A 161 15.98 1.90 -8.51
CA LEU A 161 17.26 2.34 -7.93
C LEU A 161 17.10 2.90 -6.51
N THR A 162 16.10 3.78 -6.32
CA THR A 162 15.80 4.35 -5.00
C THR A 162 15.38 3.30 -3.97
N GLY A 163 14.65 2.26 -4.38
CA GLY A 163 14.29 1.13 -3.52
C GLY A 163 15.52 0.31 -3.13
N ILE A 164 16.37 -0.02 -4.09
CA ILE A 164 17.62 -0.75 -3.84
C ILE A 164 18.50 0.02 -2.86
N GLN A 165 18.71 1.31 -3.10
CA GLN A 165 19.47 2.18 -2.20
C GLN A 165 18.85 2.22 -0.80
N ARG A 166 17.51 2.23 -0.69
CA ARG A 166 16.79 2.31 0.59
C ARG A 166 17.01 1.06 1.44
N PHE A 167 16.83 -0.16 0.91
CA PHE A 167 17.11 -1.35 1.72
C PHE A 167 18.62 -1.60 1.92
N CYS A 168 19.47 -1.25 0.95
CA CYS A 168 20.93 -1.30 1.15
C CYS A 168 21.40 -0.37 2.28
N LYS A 169 20.76 0.80 2.43
CA LYS A 169 21.00 1.69 3.58
C LYS A 169 20.60 1.04 4.89
N MET A 170 19.46 0.33 4.95
CA MET A 170 19.08 -0.45 6.13
C MET A 170 20.12 -1.52 6.45
N PHE A 171 20.59 -2.27 5.45
CA PHE A 171 21.60 -3.33 5.64
C PHE A 171 22.91 -2.76 6.22
N LYS A 172 23.33 -1.57 5.79
CA LYS A 172 24.54 -0.89 6.29
C LYS A 172 24.39 -0.28 7.68
N THR A 173 23.20 0.17 8.03
CA THR A 173 22.99 1.02 9.22
C THR A 173 22.22 0.35 10.34
N GLY A 174 21.56 -0.78 10.07
CA GLY A 174 20.62 -1.41 10.99
C GLY A 174 19.30 -0.64 11.18
N LYS A 175 19.10 0.47 10.47
CA LYS A 175 17.91 1.33 10.65
C LYS A 175 16.84 0.99 9.63
N GLU A 176 15.72 0.47 10.12
CA GLU A 176 14.54 0.20 9.28
C GLU A 176 14.01 1.50 8.67
N PRO A 177 13.68 1.50 7.36
CA PRO A 177 13.23 2.70 6.69
C PRO A 177 11.72 2.92 6.81
N LEU A 178 10.98 1.95 7.35
CA LEU A 178 9.54 1.95 7.56
C LEU A 178 9.25 1.32 8.91
N SER A 179 8.17 1.77 9.57
CA SER A 179 7.67 1.07 10.75
C SER A 179 7.01 -0.26 10.38
N HIS A 180 6.92 -1.18 11.34
CA HIS A 180 6.20 -2.44 11.17
C HIS A 180 4.72 -2.22 10.85
N GLU A 181 4.12 -1.15 11.36
CA GLU A 181 2.77 -0.72 10.99
C GLU A 181 2.66 -0.39 9.50
N GLN A 182 3.62 0.37 8.95
CA GLN A 182 3.65 0.71 7.52
C GLN A 182 3.82 -0.53 6.64
N ILE A 183 4.51 -1.56 7.13
CA ILE A 183 4.70 -2.83 6.40
C ILE A 183 3.42 -3.67 6.40
N ILE A 184 2.71 -3.75 7.54
CA ILE A 184 1.59 -4.69 7.70
C ILE A 184 0.24 -4.12 7.28
N LYS A 185 0.04 -2.80 7.39
CA LYS A 185 -1.26 -2.16 7.08
C LYS A 185 -1.74 -2.43 5.65
N PRO A 186 -0.89 -2.39 4.61
CA PRO A 186 -1.32 -2.76 3.26
C PRO A 186 -1.85 -4.19 3.18
N ILE A 187 -1.25 -5.14 3.91
CA ILE A 187 -1.68 -6.55 3.94
C ILE A 187 -3.04 -6.68 4.64
N GLN A 188 -3.23 -5.97 5.77
CA GLN A 188 -4.52 -5.93 6.48
C GLN A 188 -5.66 -5.37 5.62
N VAL A 189 -5.38 -4.34 4.81
CA VAL A 189 -6.33 -3.78 3.85
C VAL A 189 -6.73 -4.81 2.79
N LEU A 190 -5.74 -5.48 2.19
CA LEU A 190 -5.99 -6.51 1.15
C LEU A 190 -6.79 -7.69 1.72
N GLU A 191 -6.44 -8.17 2.92
CA GLU A 191 -7.21 -9.21 3.63
C GLU A 191 -8.65 -8.73 3.91
N GLY A 192 -8.80 -7.47 4.32
CA GLY A 192 -10.11 -6.84 4.53
C GLY A 192 -10.95 -6.76 3.25
N PHE A 193 -10.33 -6.53 2.09
CA PHE A 193 -11.00 -6.56 0.80
C PHE A 193 -11.51 -7.96 0.44
N GLU A 194 -10.68 -9.00 0.60
CA GLU A 194 -11.12 -10.39 0.37
C GLU A 194 -12.28 -10.78 1.29
N LYS A 195 -12.18 -10.44 2.58
CA LYS A 195 -13.26 -10.66 3.55
C LYS A 195 -14.53 -9.88 3.18
N SER A 196 -14.40 -8.66 2.68
CA SER A 196 -15.55 -7.87 2.23
C SER A 196 -16.24 -8.53 1.03
N ILE A 197 -15.48 -8.98 0.03
CA ILE A 197 -16.01 -9.69 -1.13
C ILE A 197 -16.74 -10.97 -0.71
N ALA A 198 -16.14 -11.78 0.16
CA ALA A 198 -16.75 -13.00 0.68
C ALA A 198 -18.06 -12.73 1.43
N ASN A 199 -18.21 -11.53 2.01
CA ASN A 199 -19.39 -11.09 2.73
C ASN A 199 -20.27 -10.14 1.91
N ALA A 200 -20.36 -10.36 0.59
CA ALA A 200 -21.21 -9.59 -0.33
C ALA A 200 -20.97 -8.07 -0.29
N GLY A 201 -19.71 -7.65 -0.14
CA GLY A 201 -19.29 -6.26 -0.16
C GLY A 201 -19.53 -5.48 1.13
N LYS A 202 -19.86 -6.16 2.23
CA LYS A 202 -20.04 -5.52 3.55
C LYS A 202 -18.75 -4.89 4.07
N VAL A 203 -18.90 -3.79 4.81
CA VAL A 203 -17.77 -3.11 5.47
C VAL A 203 -17.12 -4.07 6.47
N THR A 204 -15.80 -4.18 6.39
CA THR A 204 -14.95 -5.02 7.23
C THR A 204 -13.98 -4.14 8.01
N LYS A 205 -13.94 -4.27 9.33
CA LYS A 205 -12.91 -3.63 10.16
C LYS A 205 -11.57 -4.31 9.93
N ILE A 206 -10.53 -3.51 9.76
CA ILE A 206 -9.15 -3.98 9.68
C ILE A 206 -8.50 -3.85 11.05
N LYS A 207 -7.76 -4.89 11.45
CA LYS A 207 -7.07 -4.98 12.74
C LYS A 207 -5.60 -4.92 12.47
#